data_AF-A0A397FRP6-F1
#
_entry.id   AF-A0A397FRP6-F1
#
_cell.length_a   1.000
_cell.length_b   1.000
_cell.length_c   1.000
_cell.angle_alpha   90.00
_cell.angle_beta   90.00
_cell.angle_gamma   90.00
#
_symmetry.space_group_name_H-M   'P 1'
#
loop_
_entity.id
_entity.type
_entity.pdbx_description
1 polymer ?
#
loop_
_entity_poly.entity_id
_entity_poly.type
_entity_poly.pdbx_seq_one_letter_code
_entity_poly.pdbx_strand_id
1 'polypeptide(L)'
;MVIKEKKMSGQEEQEFQKTLQELEDPKNIGQGSWALPRNATVAEKTKYEICEKILGYQEDSNLSDEAMVRKLHLTQVELEDILFCRISKFNLDYLINIASNLFSPNEIKVVIESNNIHVQTI
;
A
#
# COMPACT_ATOMS: atom_id res chain seq x y z
N MET A 1 28.95 14.05 -2.00
CA MET A 1 27.91 14.26 -3.02
C MET A 1 26.92 15.25 -2.44
N VAL A 2 26.93 16.50 -2.89
CA VAL A 2 26.03 17.55 -2.37
C VAL A 2 24.68 17.33 -3.05
N ILE A 3 23.67 16.92 -2.28
CA ILE A 3 22.29 16.90 -2.77
C ILE A 3 21.89 18.37 -2.95
N LYS A 4 21.81 18.84 -4.19
CA LYS A 4 21.26 20.17 -4.48
C LYS A 4 19.75 20.10 -4.24
N GLU A 5 19.25 20.90 -3.31
CA GLU A 5 17.81 21.11 -3.16
C GLU A 5 17.25 21.67 -4.48
N LYS A 6 16.42 20.87 -5.16
CA LYS A 6 15.69 21.32 -6.34
C LYS A 6 14.61 22.29 -5.85
N LYS A 7 14.77 23.58 -6.15
CA LYS A 7 13.75 24.58 -5.88
C LYS A 7 12.53 24.28 -6.78
N MET A 8 11.39 24.04 -6.14
CA MET A 8 10.12 23.83 -6.83
C MET A 8 9.71 25.11 -7.57
N SER A 9 9.19 24.97 -8.79
CA SER A 9 8.69 26.11 -9.56
C SER A 9 7.40 26.67 -8.95
N GLY A 10 7.07 27.93 -9.28
CA GLY A 10 5.86 28.56 -8.76
C GLY A 10 4.55 27.86 -9.18
N GLN A 11 4.55 27.16 -10.32
CA GLN A 11 3.40 26.36 -10.78
C GLN A 11 3.31 25.02 -10.04
N GLU A 12 4.43 24.30 -9.90
CA GLU A 12 4.47 23.05 -9.10
C GLU A 12 4.05 23.30 -7.64
N GLU A 13 4.44 24.43 -7.05
CA GLU A 13 4.00 24.81 -5.70
C GLU A 13 2.49 25.05 -5.64
N GLN A 14 1.91 25.77 -6.60
CA GLN A 14 0.46 26.00 -6.63
C GLN A 14 -0.33 24.70 -6.77
N GLU A 15 0.13 23.79 -7.62
CA GLU A 15 -0.51 22.50 -7.85
C GLU A 15 -0.42 21.61 -6.61
N PHE A 16 0.76 21.56 -5.97
CA PHE A 16 0.96 20.86 -4.70
C PHE A 16 0.05 21.38 -3.58
N GLN A 17 -0.06 22.71 -3.42
CA GLN A 17 -0.95 23.31 -2.42
C GLN A 17 -2.42 23.00 -2.69
N LYS A 18 -2.83 22.97 -3.96
CA LYS A 18 -4.19 22.59 -4.34
C LYS A 18 -4.46 21.13 -3.97
N THR A 19 -3.54 20.21 -4.26
CA THR A 19 -3.66 18.81 -3.86
C THR A 19 -3.75 18.66 -2.34
N LEU A 20 -2.94 19.39 -1.56
CA LEU A 20 -3.05 19.38 -0.10
C LEU A 20 -4.41 19.85 0.38
N GLN A 21 -4.94 20.95 -0.17
CA GLN A 21 -6.28 21.43 0.17
C GLN A 21 -7.38 20.42 -0.15
N GLU A 22 -7.26 19.70 -1.29
CA GLU A 22 -8.19 18.64 -1.66
C GLU A 22 -8.11 17.46 -0.68
N LEU A 23 -6.91 17.08 -0.22
CA LEU A 23 -6.71 15.99 0.75
C LEU A 23 -7.19 16.37 2.16
N GLU A 24 -7.07 17.64 2.55
CA GLU A 24 -7.52 18.17 3.84
C GLU A 24 -9.02 18.49 3.88
N ASP A 25 -9.71 18.53 2.73
CA ASP A 25 -11.17 18.76 2.70
C ASP A 25 -11.89 17.67 3.53
N PRO A 26 -12.68 18.04 4.55
CA PRO A 26 -13.44 17.09 5.35
C PRO A 26 -14.33 16.13 4.56
N LYS A 27 -14.77 16.52 3.35
CA LYS A 27 -15.55 15.68 2.44
C LYS A 27 -14.74 14.54 1.82
N ASN A 28 -13.43 14.70 1.74
CA ASN A 28 -12.49 13.74 1.15
C ASN A 28 -11.79 12.90 2.23
N ILE A 29 -12.08 13.11 3.52
CA ILE A 29 -11.58 12.28 4.61
C ILE A 29 -12.01 10.83 4.38
N GLY A 30 -11.02 9.92 4.36
CA GLY A 30 -11.23 8.48 4.16
C GLY A 30 -11.21 8.02 2.70
N GLN A 31 -10.97 8.94 1.76
CA GLN A 31 -10.77 8.62 0.33
C GLN A 31 -9.31 8.31 -0.03
N GLY A 32 -8.37 8.48 0.90
CA GLY A 32 -6.98 8.06 0.75
C GLY A 32 -6.70 6.71 1.43
N SER A 33 -5.48 6.20 1.23
CA SER A 33 -5.02 4.98 1.88
C SER A 33 -5.03 5.11 3.40
N TRP A 34 -5.53 4.08 4.09
CA TRP A 34 -5.56 4.08 5.55
C TRP A 34 -4.17 3.84 6.11
N ALA A 35 -3.68 4.73 6.98
CA ALA A 35 -2.39 4.50 7.62
C ALA A 35 -2.44 3.29 8.58
N LEU A 36 -1.35 2.54 8.65
CA LEU A 36 -1.19 1.50 9.66
C LEU A 36 -1.19 2.09 11.08
N PRO A 37 -1.83 1.43 12.07
CA PRO A 37 -1.72 1.83 13.46
C PRO A 37 -0.28 1.67 13.96
N ARG A 38 0.14 2.50 14.92
CA ARG A 38 1.52 2.50 15.44
C ARG A 38 1.98 1.12 15.97
N ASN A 39 1.04 0.33 16.49
CA ASN A 39 1.25 -1.00 17.05
C ASN A 39 0.75 -2.13 16.12
N ALA A 40 0.74 -1.91 14.79
CA ALA A 40 0.33 -2.92 13.82
C ALA A 40 1.06 -4.25 14.03
N THR A 41 0.30 -5.33 14.04
CA THR A 41 0.79 -6.71 14.08
C THR A 41 1.59 -7.05 12.82
N VAL A 42 2.38 -8.13 12.87
CA VAL A 42 3.08 -8.63 11.69
C VAL A 42 2.12 -8.91 10.54
N ALA A 43 0.98 -9.55 10.82
CA ALA A 43 -0.03 -9.84 9.81
C ALA A 43 -0.61 -8.57 9.17
N GLU A 44 -0.89 -7.53 9.96
CA GLU A 44 -1.38 -6.25 9.41
C GLU A 44 -0.34 -5.57 8.52
N LYS A 45 0.93 -5.56 8.94
CA LYS A 45 2.04 -5.03 8.13
C LYS A 45 2.17 -5.78 6.81
N THR A 46 2.15 -7.11 6.84
CA THR A 46 2.23 -7.91 5.61
C THR A 46 1.04 -7.67 4.69
N LYS A 47 -0.19 -7.58 5.22
CA LYS A 47 -1.36 -7.23 4.41
C LYS A 47 -1.20 -5.86 3.75
N TYR A 48 -0.68 -4.89 4.50
CA TYR A 48 -0.44 -3.54 4.00
C TYR A 48 0.59 -3.52 2.86
N GLU A 49 1.72 -4.17 3.07
CA GLU A 49 2.78 -4.29 2.05
C GLU A 49 2.24 -4.95 0.77
N ILE A 50 1.39 -5.97 0.88
CA ILE A 50 0.75 -6.58 -0.29
C ILE A 50 -0.14 -5.57 -1.03
N CYS A 51 -0.97 -4.82 -0.32
CA CYS A 51 -1.80 -3.77 -0.92
C CYS A 51 -0.95 -2.70 -1.63
N GLU A 52 0.13 -2.22 -1.01
CA GLU A 52 1.06 -1.26 -1.63
C GLU A 52 1.69 -1.82 -2.90
N LYS A 53 2.07 -3.12 -2.91
CA LYS A 53 2.60 -3.76 -4.11
C LYS A 53 1.55 -3.81 -5.23
N ILE A 54 0.30 -4.15 -4.91
CA ILE A 54 -0.79 -4.17 -5.89
C ILE A 54 -1.02 -2.78 -6.48
N LEU A 55 -1.03 -1.73 -5.65
CA LEU A 55 -1.14 -0.34 -6.10
C LEU A 55 0.04 0.05 -7.00
N GLY A 56 1.27 -0.23 -6.56
CA GLY A 56 2.46 0.06 -7.36
C GLY A 56 2.46 -0.66 -8.71
N TYR A 57 1.98 -1.91 -8.77
CA TYR A 57 1.81 -2.61 -10.04
C TYR A 57 0.85 -1.87 -10.98
N GLN A 58 -0.28 -1.39 -10.47
CA GLN A 58 -1.26 -0.64 -11.26
C GLN A 58 -0.64 0.64 -11.83
N GLU A 59 0.07 1.40 -11.00
CA GLU A 59 0.75 2.64 -11.37
C GLU A 59 1.86 2.40 -12.40
N ASP A 60 2.77 1.44 -12.13
CA ASP A 60 3.89 1.08 -13.00
C ASP A 60 3.41 0.55 -14.36
N SER A 61 2.26 -0.13 -14.38
CA SER A 61 1.63 -0.67 -15.60
C SER A 61 0.68 0.31 -16.28
N ASN A 62 0.45 1.49 -15.69
CA ASN A 62 -0.51 2.50 -16.13
C ASN A 62 -1.91 1.91 -16.43
N LEU A 63 -2.39 1.03 -15.56
CA LEU A 63 -3.69 0.38 -15.69
C LEU A 63 -4.79 1.23 -15.06
N SER A 64 -5.94 1.32 -15.74
CA SER A 64 -7.15 1.87 -15.14
C SER A 64 -7.75 0.91 -14.12
N ASP A 65 -8.56 1.43 -13.20
CA ASP A 65 -9.29 0.63 -12.22
C ASP A 65 -10.16 -0.44 -12.90
N GLU A 66 -10.83 -0.11 -14.02
CA GLU A 66 -11.65 -1.10 -14.72
C GLU A 66 -10.81 -2.22 -15.34
N ALA A 67 -9.60 -1.91 -15.79
CA ALA A 67 -8.67 -2.91 -16.29
C ALA A 67 -8.19 -3.83 -15.16
N MET A 68 -7.89 -3.26 -13.99
CA MET A 68 -7.52 -4.01 -12.79
C MET A 68 -8.66 -4.90 -12.28
N VAL A 69 -9.90 -4.37 -12.19
CA VAL A 69 -11.12 -5.11 -11.86
C VAL A 69 -11.28 -6.34 -12.75
N ARG A 70 -11.15 -6.18 -14.07
CA ARG A 70 -11.27 -7.29 -15.02
C ARG A 70 -10.13 -8.29 -14.88
N LYS A 71 -8.90 -7.82 -14.67
CA LYS A 71 -7.70 -8.67 -14.56
C LYS A 71 -7.72 -9.54 -13.30
N LEU A 72 -8.20 -8.98 -12.19
CA LEU A 72 -8.23 -9.63 -10.89
C LEU A 72 -9.55 -10.32 -10.57
N HIS A 73 -10.57 -10.15 -11.42
CA HIS A 73 -11.94 -10.62 -11.19
C HIS A 73 -12.55 -10.10 -9.87
N LEU A 74 -12.33 -8.82 -9.57
CA LEU A 74 -12.83 -8.15 -8.37
C LEU A 74 -14.05 -7.28 -8.69
N THR A 75 -14.81 -6.89 -7.67
CA THR A 75 -15.70 -5.74 -7.79
C THR A 75 -14.92 -4.42 -7.71
N GLN A 76 -15.50 -3.32 -8.20
CA GLN A 76 -14.90 -1.99 -8.09
C GLN A 76 -14.61 -1.61 -6.63
N VAL A 77 -15.55 -1.94 -5.72
CA VAL A 77 -15.42 -1.65 -4.29
C VAL A 77 -14.29 -2.46 -3.66
N GLU A 78 -14.16 -3.75 -4.00
CA GLU A 78 -13.05 -4.56 -3.50
C GLU A 78 -11.70 -4.06 -3.99
N LEU A 79 -11.60 -3.67 -5.27
CA LEU A 79 -10.36 -3.08 -5.79
C LEU A 79 -10.02 -1.79 -5.04
N GLU A 80 -10.97 -0.86 -4.90
CA GLU A 80 -10.78 0.39 -4.16
C GLU A 80 -10.33 0.13 -2.72
N ASP A 81 -10.95 -0.85 -2.05
CA ASP A 81 -10.58 -1.23 -0.69
C ASP A 81 -9.14 -1.78 -0.59
N ILE A 82 -8.67 -2.49 -1.61
CA ILE A 82 -7.28 -2.99 -1.70
C ILE A 82 -6.32 -1.83 -1.98
N LEU A 83 -6.61 -0.97 -2.96
CA LEU A 83 -5.75 0.14 -3.35
C LEU A 83 -5.59 1.16 -2.21
N PHE A 84 -6.65 1.39 -1.45
CA PHE A 84 -6.62 2.24 -0.25
C PHE A 84 -6.19 1.50 1.03
N CYS A 85 -5.64 0.30 0.89
CA CYS A 85 -5.08 -0.47 2.00
C CYS A 85 -6.03 -0.60 3.21
N ARG A 86 -7.34 -0.80 2.96
CA ARG A 86 -8.36 -1.00 4.01
C ARG A 86 -8.27 -2.44 4.55
N ILE A 87 -7.09 -2.79 5.09
CA ILE A 87 -6.64 -4.15 5.41
C ILE A 87 -7.51 -4.91 6.41
N SER A 88 -8.37 -4.24 7.17
CA SER A 88 -9.32 -4.87 8.10
C SER A 88 -10.42 -5.66 7.39
N LYS A 89 -10.67 -5.37 6.10
CA LYS A 89 -11.67 -6.05 5.27
C LYS A 89 -11.20 -7.38 4.69
N PHE A 90 -9.89 -7.66 4.72
CA PHE A 90 -9.30 -8.83 4.08
C PHE A 90 -8.46 -9.64 5.07
N ASN A 91 -8.49 -10.96 4.89
CA ASN A 91 -7.51 -11.85 5.50
C ASN A 91 -6.26 -11.93 4.61
N LEU A 92 -5.16 -12.44 5.18
CA LEU A 92 -3.88 -12.50 4.49
C LEU A 92 -3.93 -13.43 3.27
N ASP A 93 -4.56 -14.61 3.40
CA ASP A 93 -4.66 -15.61 2.34
C ASP A 93 -5.37 -15.06 1.09
N TYR A 94 -6.43 -14.27 1.28
CA TYR A 94 -7.14 -13.60 0.19
C TYR A 94 -6.23 -12.63 -0.56
N LEU A 95 -5.51 -11.76 0.15
CA LEU A 95 -4.59 -10.80 -0.48
C LEU A 95 -3.44 -11.50 -1.21
N ILE A 96 -2.92 -12.59 -0.66
CA ILE A 96 -1.92 -13.43 -1.31
C ILE A 96 -2.44 -13.99 -2.63
N ASN A 97 -3.68 -14.51 -2.64
CA ASN A 97 -4.30 -15.03 -3.87
C ASN A 97 -4.47 -13.94 -4.92
N ILE A 98 -4.90 -12.73 -4.53
CA ILE A 98 -5.00 -11.58 -5.45
C ILE A 98 -3.63 -11.21 -6.01
N ALA A 99 -2.61 -11.06 -5.15
CA ALA A 99 -1.25 -10.74 -5.57
C ALA A 99 -0.65 -11.80 -6.51
N SER A 100 -0.99 -13.08 -6.29
CA SER A 100 -0.55 -14.20 -7.12
C SER A 100 -1.04 -14.13 -8.57
N ASN A 101 -2.09 -13.36 -8.85
CA ASN A 101 -2.58 -13.13 -10.21
C ASN A 101 -1.85 -11.99 -10.95
N LEU A 102 -1.08 -11.16 -10.24
CA LEU A 102 -0.37 -10.00 -10.81
C LEU A 102 1.11 -10.26 -10.98
N PHE A 103 1.74 -10.73 -9.91
CA PHE A 103 3.16 -10.99 -9.89
C PHE A 103 3.33 -12.45 -10.28
N SER A 104 4.19 -12.75 -11.25
CA SER A 104 4.52 -14.13 -11.62
C SER A 104 5.91 -14.18 -12.23
N PRO A 105 6.75 -15.19 -11.88
CA PRO A 105 6.50 -16.20 -10.84
C PRO A 105 6.64 -15.60 -9.43
N ASN A 106 5.80 -16.06 -8.49
CA ASN A 106 5.84 -15.59 -7.10
C ASN A 106 6.32 -16.66 -6.14
N GLU A 107 7.28 -16.28 -5.30
CA GLU A 107 7.63 -17.01 -4.10
C GLU A 107 7.38 -16.11 -2.89
N ILE A 108 6.51 -16.55 -1.98
CA ILE A 108 6.35 -15.91 -0.67
C ILE A 108 7.31 -16.63 0.28
N LYS A 109 8.31 -15.90 0.77
CA LYS A 109 9.28 -16.42 1.74
C LYS A 109 8.94 -15.91 3.13
N VAL A 110 8.58 -16.82 4.04
CA VAL A 110 8.49 -16.51 5.47
C VAL A 110 9.85 -16.77 6.11
N VAL A 111 10.45 -15.73 6.69
CA VAL A 111 11.70 -15.85 7.45
C VAL A 111 11.36 -15.76 8.94
N ILE A 112 11.62 -16.83 9.69
CA ILE A 112 11.43 -16.87 11.14
C ILE A 112 12.80 -16.77 11.79
N GLU A 113 13.08 -15.64 12.43
CA GLU A 113 14.32 -15.43 13.19
C GLU A 113 14.06 -15.63 14.68
N SER A 114 14.81 -16.55 15.30
CA SER A 114 14.79 -16.71 16.75
C SER A 114 15.82 -15.77 17.36
N ASN A 115 15.38 -14.65 17.94
CA ASN A 115 16.25 -13.84 18.79
C ASN A 115 16.51 -14.65 20.07
N ASN A 116 17.62 -15.39 20.11
CA ASN A 116 18.13 -16.00 21.33
C ASN A 116 18.55 -14.88 22.28
N ILE A 117 17.60 -14.33 23.04
CA ILE A 117 17.90 -13.52 24.22
C ILE A 117 18.58 -14.48 25.19
N HIS A 118 19.91 -14.46 25.21
CA HIS A 118 20.70 -15.11 26.24
C HIS A 118 20.31 -14.47 27.57
N VAL A 119 19.38 -15.09 28.28
CA VAL A 119 19.17 -14.81 29.69
C VAL A 119 20.42 -15.32 30.38
N GLN A 120 21.36 -14.42 30.66
CA GLN A 120 22.42 -14.71 31.62
C GLN A 120 21.74 -14.84 32.98
N THR A 121 21.55 -16.08 33.42
CA THR A 121 21.18 -16.38 34.79
C THR A 121 22.35 -15.95 35.68
N ILE A 122 22.09 -15.01 36.59
CA ILE A 122 23.02 -14.57 37.65
C ILE A 122 23.03 -15.61 38.77
#